data_AF-J5Q4V4-F1
#
_entry.id   AF-J5Q4V4-F1
#
_cell.length_a   1.000
_cell.length_b   1.000
_cell.length_c   1.000
_cell.angle_alpha   90.00
_cell.angle_beta   90.00
_cell.angle_gamma   90.00
#
_symmetry.space_group_name_H-M   'P 1'
#
loop_
_entity.id
_entity.type
_entity.pdbx_description
1 polymer ?
#
loop_
_entity_poly.entity_id
_entity_poly.type
_entity_poly.pdbx_seq_one_letter_code
_entity_poly.pdbx_strand_id
1 'polypeptide(L)'
;MQPEPAESAAQKPQPSEQLPGNPVPKDVNLPELAAVDSHPERNAPAAATTARTSFEPENPSETKKPTQQKDEAPKDQLPQVKTLFSQTVSDDSVAQTALGNTPRGQRMNDLCRTELKQQIEHISPKYRDPEIPSYRPFTNETIIQVMETGRFRTNGNWYSIQYECAVDTDATKILSFAFKFGGLIPRSQYAKYKIRE
;
A
#
# COMPACT_ATOMS: atom_id res chain seq x y z
N MET A 1 -0.83 -46.61 62.88
CA MET A 1 -1.57 -47.27 61.78
C MET A 1 -1.08 -46.67 60.48
N GLN A 2 -0.55 -47.55 59.61
CA GLN A 2 -0.51 -47.58 58.14
C GLN A 2 -1.05 -46.38 57.32
N PRO A 3 -0.69 -46.26 56.01
CA PRO A 3 0.47 -46.81 55.30
C PRO A 3 1.11 -45.87 54.24
N GLU A 4 2.26 -46.30 53.72
CA GLU A 4 2.80 -45.95 52.39
C GLU A 4 1.86 -46.47 51.28
N PRO A 5 1.85 -45.87 50.07
CA PRO A 5 1.95 -46.75 48.90
C PRO A 5 2.69 -46.19 47.68
N ALA A 6 3.51 -47.09 47.13
CA ALA A 6 3.47 -47.61 45.76
C ALA A 6 4.16 -46.85 44.60
N GLU A 7 5.22 -47.51 44.15
CA GLU A 7 5.82 -47.50 42.82
C GLU A 7 4.84 -47.92 41.68
N SER A 8 5.21 -47.50 40.47
CA SER A 8 4.88 -48.08 39.15
C SER A 8 3.83 -47.35 38.30
N ALA A 9 4.29 -46.74 37.19
CA ALA A 9 4.07 -47.29 35.85
C ALA A 9 4.41 -46.22 34.79
N ALA A 10 5.43 -46.52 33.99
CA ALA A 10 5.75 -45.79 32.76
C ALA A 10 4.56 -45.84 31.78
N GLN A 11 4.05 -44.69 31.38
CA GLN A 11 3.09 -44.57 30.28
C GLN A 11 3.81 -44.10 29.02
N LYS A 12 3.81 -44.97 28.01
CA LYS A 12 4.21 -44.72 26.62
C LYS A 12 3.44 -43.52 26.04
N PRO A 13 4.05 -42.73 25.15
CA PRO A 13 3.33 -41.69 24.41
C PRO A 13 2.31 -42.31 23.45
N GLN A 14 1.07 -41.82 23.51
CA GLN A 14 0.01 -42.19 22.58
C GLN A 14 0.24 -41.54 21.20
N PRO A 15 -0.09 -42.24 20.08
CA PRO A 15 0.05 -41.70 18.74
C PRO A 15 -0.96 -40.58 18.45
N SER A 16 -0.52 -39.54 17.73
CA SER A 16 -1.38 -38.50 17.17
C SER A 16 -2.45 -39.10 16.24
N GLU A 17 -3.72 -38.97 16.61
CA GLU A 17 -4.84 -39.17 15.70
C GLU A 17 -4.86 -38.03 14.67
N GLN A 18 -4.55 -38.41 13.43
CA GLN A 18 -4.60 -37.58 12.25
C GLN A 18 -6.06 -37.38 11.85
N LEU A 19 -6.53 -36.12 11.87
CA LEU A 19 -7.86 -35.75 11.37
C LEU A 19 -7.98 -36.09 9.87
N PRO A 20 -9.14 -36.64 9.43
CA PRO A 20 -9.32 -37.14 8.07
C PRO A 20 -9.32 -35.98 7.06
N GLY A 21 -8.44 -36.09 6.06
CA GLY A 21 -8.42 -35.18 4.92
C GLY A 21 -9.66 -35.36 4.04
N ASN A 22 -10.36 -34.27 3.76
CA ASN A 22 -11.42 -34.25 2.75
C ASN A 22 -10.86 -34.71 1.40
N PRO A 23 -11.60 -35.51 0.61
CA PRO A 23 -11.15 -35.94 -0.71
C PRO A 23 -11.08 -34.72 -1.65
N VAL A 24 -9.93 -34.56 -2.31
CA VAL A 24 -9.75 -33.61 -3.40
C VAL A 24 -10.60 -34.08 -4.60
N PRO A 25 -11.49 -33.24 -5.15
CA PRO A 25 -12.22 -33.59 -6.37
C PRO A 25 -11.25 -33.73 -7.54
N LYS A 26 -11.27 -34.91 -8.18
CA LYS A 26 -10.57 -35.18 -9.43
C LYS A 26 -11.46 -34.75 -10.59
N ASP A 27 -11.52 -33.46 -10.89
CA ASP A 27 -11.85 -32.98 -12.24
C ASP A 27 -11.57 -31.48 -12.36
N VAL A 28 -10.32 -31.16 -12.71
CA VAL A 28 -9.98 -29.87 -13.33
C VAL A 28 -9.30 -30.22 -14.63
N ASN A 29 -10.05 -30.09 -15.72
CA ASN A 29 -9.54 -30.16 -17.07
C ASN A 29 -8.59 -28.97 -17.29
N LEU A 30 -7.28 -29.22 -17.20
CA LEU A 30 -6.27 -28.24 -17.58
C LEU A 30 -6.42 -27.96 -19.09
N PRO A 31 -6.53 -26.70 -19.53
CA PRO A 31 -6.43 -26.41 -20.95
C PRO A 31 -5.03 -26.80 -21.45
N GLU A 32 -5.02 -27.73 -22.39
CA GLU A 32 -3.83 -28.19 -23.10
C GLU A 32 -3.21 -27.01 -23.85
N LEU A 33 -2.04 -26.55 -23.38
CA LEU A 33 -1.22 -25.59 -24.11
C LEU A 33 -0.62 -26.30 -25.32
N ALA A 34 -1.32 -26.24 -26.44
CA ALA A 34 -0.75 -26.59 -27.73
C ALA A 34 0.32 -25.55 -28.09
N ALA A 35 1.58 -25.93 -27.91
CA ALA A 35 2.72 -25.27 -28.54
C ALA A 35 2.61 -25.47 -30.05
N VAL A 36 2.47 -24.36 -30.79
CA VAL A 36 2.78 -24.31 -32.22
C VAL A 36 3.86 -23.26 -32.43
N ASP A 37 5.10 -23.73 -32.40
CA ASP A 37 6.21 -23.07 -33.07
C ASP A 37 6.03 -23.26 -34.57
N SER A 38 6.08 -22.18 -35.35
CA SER A 38 6.74 -22.12 -36.66
C SER A 38 6.48 -20.77 -37.34
N HIS A 39 7.56 -20.00 -37.46
CA HIS A 39 7.80 -18.98 -38.48
C HIS A 39 7.19 -19.28 -39.86
N PRO A 40 6.83 -18.22 -40.59
CA PRO A 40 7.21 -18.15 -42.00
C PRO A 40 8.23 -17.03 -42.26
N GLU A 41 9.29 -17.44 -42.95
CA GLU A 41 10.32 -16.63 -43.58
C GLU A 41 9.75 -15.59 -44.58
N ARG A 42 10.26 -14.37 -44.47
CA ARG A 42 10.94 -13.58 -45.53
C ARG A 42 10.17 -12.94 -46.70
N ASN A 43 10.66 -11.72 -46.99
CA ASN A 43 10.53 -10.83 -48.17
C ASN A 43 9.53 -9.68 -47.98
N ALA A 44 9.86 -8.38 -48.09
CA ALA A 44 11.04 -7.59 -48.48
C ALA A 44 10.69 -6.09 -48.22
N PRO A 45 11.43 -5.07 -48.70
CA PRO A 45 12.83 -4.73 -48.48
C PRO A 45 13.00 -3.41 -47.69
N ALA A 46 14.22 -3.20 -47.18
CA ALA A 46 14.70 -1.91 -46.72
C ALA A 46 14.81 -0.93 -47.90
N ALA A 47 14.22 0.26 -47.74
CA ALA A 47 14.57 1.43 -48.53
C ALA A 47 15.07 2.51 -47.58
N ALA A 48 16.40 2.62 -47.50
CA ALA A 48 17.04 3.84 -47.07
C ALA A 48 16.71 4.93 -48.11
N THR A 49 16.21 6.07 -47.66
CA THR A 49 16.35 7.31 -48.42
C THR A 49 16.70 8.41 -47.45
N THR A 50 17.99 8.68 -47.38
CA THR A 50 18.54 9.94 -46.92
C THR A 50 18.06 11.05 -47.85
N ALA A 51 17.24 11.97 -47.34
CA ALA A 51 17.07 13.29 -47.94
C ALA A 51 17.50 14.33 -46.91
N ARG A 52 18.66 14.94 -47.18
CA ARG A 52 19.17 16.11 -46.47
C ARG A 52 18.41 17.36 -46.96
N THR A 53 18.39 18.35 -46.07
CA THR A 53 18.27 19.80 -46.33
C THR A 53 16.85 20.34 -46.45
N SER A 54 16.38 21.06 -45.43
CA SER A 54 16.43 22.53 -45.43
C SER A 54 15.89 23.06 -44.09
N PHE A 55 16.71 23.82 -43.36
CA PHE A 55 16.26 24.71 -42.30
C PHE A 55 16.07 26.08 -42.94
N GLU A 56 14.82 26.51 -43.11
CA GLU A 56 14.50 27.91 -43.37
C GLU A 56 13.40 28.33 -42.37
N PRO A 57 13.52 29.49 -41.70
CA PRO A 57 12.74 29.80 -40.51
C PRO A 57 11.42 30.46 -40.90
N GLU A 58 10.31 29.76 -40.63
CA GLU A 58 8.98 30.35 -40.69
C GLU A 58 8.60 30.85 -39.30
N ASN A 59 8.61 32.17 -39.13
CA ASN A 59 7.91 32.85 -38.05
C ASN A 59 6.48 33.12 -38.52
N PRO A 60 5.47 32.57 -37.84
CA PRO A 60 4.24 33.31 -37.62
C PRO A 60 3.91 33.45 -36.14
N SER A 61 3.42 34.65 -35.86
CA SER A 61 2.82 35.11 -34.62
C SER A 61 1.69 34.21 -34.10
N GLU A 62 1.35 34.43 -32.83
CA GLU A 62 0.20 33.95 -32.05
C GLU A 62 0.28 32.56 -31.42
N THR A 63 0.38 32.54 -30.08
CA THR A 63 -0.74 32.09 -29.22
C THR A 63 -0.45 32.54 -27.79
N LYS A 64 -1.34 33.39 -27.25
CA LYS A 64 -1.43 33.64 -25.81
C LYS A 64 -1.71 32.31 -25.12
N LYS A 65 -0.69 31.73 -24.51
CA LYS A 65 -0.87 30.59 -23.59
C LYS A 65 -1.65 31.13 -22.38
N PRO A 66 -2.79 30.52 -21.99
CA PRO A 66 -3.34 30.77 -20.67
C PRO A 66 -2.29 30.29 -19.68
N THR A 67 -1.68 31.22 -18.96
CA THR A 67 -0.89 30.91 -17.79
C THR A 67 -1.84 30.16 -16.85
N GLN A 68 -1.72 28.83 -16.80
CA GLN A 68 -2.19 28.05 -15.67
C GLN A 68 -1.43 28.61 -14.48
N GLN A 69 -2.08 29.56 -13.80
CA GLN A 69 -1.72 29.98 -12.47
C GLN A 69 -1.88 28.72 -11.61
N LYS A 70 -0.76 28.03 -11.43
CA LYS A 70 -0.60 27.06 -10.38
C LYS A 70 -0.72 27.87 -9.12
N ASP A 71 -1.90 27.86 -8.50
CA ASP A 71 -2.07 28.34 -7.14
C ASP A 71 -1.00 27.65 -6.29
N GLU A 72 0.04 28.42 -5.93
CA GLU A 72 1.02 28.04 -4.95
C GLU A 72 0.27 27.95 -3.63
N ALA A 73 -0.17 26.74 -3.29
CA ALA A 73 -0.62 26.42 -1.95
C ALA A 73 0.48 26.88 -0.96
N PRO A 74 0.12 27.45 0.21
CA PRO A 74 1.07 27.84 1.24
C PRO A 74 2.03 26.68 1.54
N LYS A 75 3.34 26.96 1.63
CA LYS A 75 4.42 25.96 1.76
C LYS A 75 4.30 25.03 2.98
N ASP A 76 3.40 25.33 3.91
CA ASP A 76 3.13 24.57 5.13
C ASP A 76 1.90 23.64 5.04
N GLN A 77 1.07 23.75 3.99
CA GLN A 77 -0.13 22.94 3.87
C GLN A 77 0.12 21.69 3.02
N LEU A 78 -0.14 20.52 3.60
CA LEU A 78 -0.14 19.25 2.88
C LEU A 78 -1.19 19.29 1.75
N PRO A 79 -0.88 18.77 0.56
CA PRO A 79 -1.87 18.71 -0.50
C PRO A 79 -2.96 17.72 -0.13
N GLN A 80 -4.20 18.21 -0.08
CA GLN A 80 -5.39 17.41 0.17
C GLN A 80 -5.64 16.46 -1.01
N VAL A 81 -6.04 15.24 -0.72
CA VAL A 81 -6.45 14.28 -1.75
C VAL A 81 -7.86 14.59 -2.22
N LYS A 82 -8.13 14.34 -3.51
CA LYS A 82 -9.46 14.54 -4.10
C LYS A 82 -10.37 13.33 -3.91
N THR A 83 -9.79 12.17 -3.69
CA THR A 83 -10.48 10.88 -3.62
C THR A 83 -9.89 10.09 -2.47
N LEU A 84 -10.76 9.58 -1.60
CA LEU A 84 -10.40 8.61 -0.57
C LEU A 84 -10.63 7.22 -1.14
N PHE A 85 -9.62 6.35 -1.07
CA PHE A 85 -9.66 5.03 -1.70
C PHE A 85 -10.16 3.94 -0.75
N SER A 86 -10.14 4.18 0.57
CA SER A 86 -10.56 3.20 1.58
C SER A 86 -12.03 3.34 2.03
N GLN A 87 -12.80 4.26 1.45
CA GLN A 87 -14.21 4.48 1.85
C GLN A 87 -15.06 3.22 1.69
N THR A 88 -14.90 2.50 0.57
CA THR A 88 -15.66 1.27 0.31
C THR A 88 -15.40 0.16 1.34
N VAL A 89 -14.20 0.12 1.93
CA VAL A 89 -13.84 -0.81 3.00
C VAL A 89 -14.39 -0.32 4.36
N SER A 90 -14.48 1.00 4.55
CA SER A 90 -15.03 1.63 5.75
C SER A 90 -16.55 1.50 5.84
N ASP A 91 -17.24 1.44 4.70
CA ASP A 91 -18.70 1.35 4.61
C ASP A 91 -19.22 -0.10 4.65
N ASP A 92 -18.33 -1.10 4.70
CA ASP A 92 -18.70 -2.51 4.83
C ASP A 92 -19.23 -2.80 6.25
N SER A 93 -20.47 -3.29 6.34
CA SER A 93 -21.15 -3.51 7.62
C SER A 93 -20.51 -4.62 8.47
N VAL A 94 -19.87 -5.60 7.83
CA VAL A 94 -19.14 -6.68 8.53
C VAL A 94 -17.85 -6.12 9.11
N ALA A 95 -17.12 -5.31 8.34
CA ALA A 95 -15.95 -4.58 8.80
C ALA A 95 -16.29 -3.65 9.97
N GLN A 96 -17.38 -2.88 9.89
CA GLN A 96 -17.82 -2.02 10.99
C GLN A 96 -18.22 -2.81 12.24
N THR A 97 -18.84 -3.98 12.10
CA THR A 97 -19.20 -4.82 13.25
C THR A 97 -17.94 -5.36 13.94
N ALA A 98 -16.92 -5.76 13.18
CA ALA A 98 -15.63 -6.20 13.74
C ALA A 98 -14.90 -5.07 14.49
N LEU A 99 -15.13 -3.81 14.10
CA LEU A 99 -14.61 -2.64 14.81
C LEU A 99 -15.26 -2.41 16.19
N GLY A 100 -16.44 -2.98 16.48
CA GLY A 100 -17.17 -2.75 17.74
C GLY A 100 -16.38 -3.05 19.02
N ASN A 101 -15.43 -3.99 18.97
CA ASN A 101 -14.55 -4.34 20.10
C ASN A 101 -13.16 -3.68 20.04
N THR A 102 -12.90 -2.88 19.02
CA THR A 102 -11.59 -2.26 18.80
C THR A 102 -11.54 -0.88 19.49
N PRO A 103 -10.51 -0.59 20.31
CA PRO A 103 -10.37 0.72 20.94
C PRO A 103 -10.40 1.84 19.91
N ARG A 104 -11.08 2.95 20.21
CA ARG A 104 -11.26 4.07 19.26
C ARG A 104 -9.95 4.52 18.59
N GLY A 105 -8.88 4.70 19.36
CA GLY A 105 -7.58 5.11 18.81
C GLY A 105 -6.96 4.07 17.86
N GLN A 106 -7.21 2.78 18.09
CA GLN A 106 -6.79 1.70 17.20
C GLN A 106 -7.60 1.75 15.90
N ARG A 107 -8.92 1.96 15.97
CA ARG A 107 -9.79 2.12 14.78
C ARG A 107 -9.33 3.27 13.91
N MET A 108 -9.06 4.42 14.54
CA MET A 108 -8.53 5.60 13.86
C MET A 108 -7.18 5.32 13.18
N ASN A 109 -6.24 4.66 13.87
CA ASN A 109 -4.96 4.26 13.28
C ASN A 109 -5.16 3.35 12.05
N ASP A 110 -6.06 2.38 12.15
CA ASP A 110 -6.27 1.40 11.09
C ASP A 110 -6.97 2.01 9.86
N LEU A 111 -7.94 2.90 10.07
CA LEU A 111 -8.54 3.70 8.98
C LEU A 111 -7.47 4.53 8.26
N CYS A 112 -6.74 5.36 9.00
CA CYS A 112 -5.75 6.26 8.41
C CYS A 112 -4.60 5.52 7.73
N ARG A 113 -4.16 4.37 8.27
CA ARG A 113 -3.13 3.54 7.62
C ARG A 113 -3.66 2.86 6.37
N THR A 114 -4.90 2.38 6.38
CA THR A 114 -5.50 1.73 5.20
C THR A 114 -5.62 2.73 4.06
N GLU A 115 -6.11 3.94 4.34
CA GLU A 115 -6.14 5.02 3.35
C GLU A 115 -4.74 5.38 2.84
N LEU A 116 -3.76 5.56 3.73
CA LEU A 116 -2.40 5.88 3.31
C LEU A 116 -1.79 4.79 2.42
N LYS A 117 -2.04 3.51 2.72
CA LYS A 117 -1.60 2.40 1.87
C LYS A 117 -2.21 2.53 0.48
N GLN A 118 -3.52 2.70 0.40
CA GLN A 118 -4.20 2.83 -0.88
C GLN A 118 -3.70 4.04 -1.67
N GLN A 119 -3.52 5.20 -1.04
CA GLN A 119 -2.94 6.38 -1.69
C GLN A 119 -1.54 6.09 -2.27
N ILE A 120 -0.67 5.43 -1.52
CA ILE A 120 0.69 5.08 -1.97
C ILE A 120 0.65 4.09 -3.15
N GLU A 121 -0.21 3.08 -3.10
CA GLU A 121 -0.36 2.08 -4.15
C GLU A 121 -0.87 2.68 -5.46
N HIS A 122 -1.75 3.69 -5.38
CA HIS A 122 -2.26 4.42 -6.54
C HIS A 122 -1.23 5.35 -7.20
N ILE A 123 -0.14 5.72 -6.51
CA ILE A 123 0.95 6.51 -7.12
C ILE A 123 1.66 5.69 -8.20
N SER A 124 1.97 4.43 -7.90
CA SER A 124 2.64 3.54 -8.84
C SER A 124 2.64 2.09 -8.33
N PRO A 125 2.47 1.10 -9.22
CA PRO A 125 2.53 -0.32 -8.84
C PRO A 125 3.83 -0.75 -8.14
N LYS A 126 4.94 -0.01 -8.33
CA LYS A 126 6.22 -0.28 -7.65
C LYS A 126 6.18 -0.04 -6.14
N TYR A 127 5.13 0.61 -5.61
CA TYR A 127 4.98 0.88 -4.18
C TYR A 127 3.92 0.00 -3.52
N ARG A 128 3.56 -1.12 -4.16
CA ARG A 128 2.61 -2.11 -3.63
C ARG A 128 3.04 -2.63 -2.25
N ASP A 129 2.06 -2.98 -1.43
CA ASP A 129 2.21 -3.55 -0.10
C ASP A 129 3.10 -2.70 0.84
N PRO A 130 2.84 -1.38 0.97
CA PRO A 130 3.68 -0.53 1.81
C PRO A 130 3.49 -0.90 3.30
N GLU A 131 4.61 -1.12 3.98
CA GLU A 131 4.71 -1.27 5.42
C GLU A 131 4.67 0.12 6.07
N ILE A 132 3.51 0.47 6.62
CA ILE A 132 3.28 1.74 7.29
C ILE A 132 3.36 1.55 8.81
N PRO A 133 4.21 2.28 9.54
CA PRO A 133 4.24 2.26 10.99
C PRO A 133 2.86 2.56 11.60
N SER A 134 2.58 2.00 12.77
CA SER A 134 1.41 2.40 13.54
C SER A 134 1.70 3.68 14.30
N TYR A 135 0.75 4.62 14.24
CA TYR A 135 0.76 5.85 15.01
C TYR A 135 -0.39 5.69 15.99
N ARG A 136 -0.11 5.62 17.29
CA ARG A 136 -1.17 5.47 18.28
C ARG A 136 -1.70 6.86 18.62
N PRO A 137 -2.86 7.29 18.08
CA PRO A 137 -3.48 8.53 18.51
C PRO A 137 -3.97 8.39 19.95
N PHE A 138 -4.10 9.52 20.65
CA PHE A 138 -4.79 9.52 21.92
C PHE A 138 -6.29 9.27 21.70
N THR A 139 -6.97 8.71 22.70
CA THR A 139 -8.40 8.35 22.58
C THR A 139 -9.32 9.53 22.27
N ASN A 140 -8.86 10.76 22.50
CA ASN A 140 -9.63 11.99 22.34
C ASN A 140 -9.28 12.78 21.07
N GLU A 141 -8.33 12.30 20.26
CA GLU A 141 -7.93 12.97 19.02
C GLU A 141 -8.80 12.54 17.84
N THR A 142 -9.05 13.45 16.91
CA THR A 142 -9.71 13.17 15.63
C THR A 142 -8.76 13.36 14.45
N ILE A 143 -7.51 13.77 14.69
CA ILE A 143 -6.51 14.00 13.65
C ILE A 143 -5.23 13.25 14.00
N ILE A 144 -4.75 12.40 13.08
CA ILE A 144 -3.38 11.90 13.10
C ILE A 144 -2.59 12.77 12.13
N GLN A 145 -1.58 13.47 12.63
CA GLN A 145 -0.66 14.26 11.83
C GLN A 145 0.77 13.72 11.98
N VAL A 146 1.39 13.44 10.84
CA VAL A 146 2.75 12.90 10.75
C VAL A 146 3.54 13.77 9.78
N MET A 147 4.49 14.53 10.32
CA MET A 147 5.32 15.47 9.55
C MET A 147 6.73 14.89 9.34
N GLU A 148 7.76 15.50 9.93
CA GLU A 148 9.17 15.29 9.57
C GLU A 148 9.72 13.87 9.79
N THR A 149 9.09 13.07 10.65
CA THR A 149 9.54 11.71 10.97
C THR A 149 8.72 10.61 10.27
N GLY A 150 7.78 11.02 9.42
CA GLY A 150 6.95 10.11 8.66
C GLY A 150 7.78 9.29 7.70
N ARG A 151 7.54 7.98 7.73
CA ARG A 151 8.24 7.00 6.91
C ARG A 151 7.36 5.80 6.62
N PHE A 152 7.60 5.15 5.51
CA PHE A 152 7.08 3.81 5.23
C PHE A 152 8.16 3.00 4.52
N ARG A 153 7.99 1.68 4.50
CA ARG A 153 8.91 0.76 3.83
C ARG A 153 8.17 0.01 2.73
N THR A 154 8.81 -0.17 1.58
CA THR A 154 8.34 -1.08 0.53
C THR A 154 9.55 -1.55 -0.28
N ASN A 155 9.53 -2.80 -0.76
CA ASN A 155 10.63 -3.40 -1.49
C ASN A 155 11.99 -3.23 -0.78
N GLY A 156 12.00 -3.41 0.56
CA GLY A 156 13.20 -3.29 1.39
C GLY A 156 13.69 -1.86 1.66
N ASN A 157 13.15 -0.85 0.97
CA ASN A 157 13.61 0.53 0.98
C ASN A 157 12.72 1.42 1.86
N TRP A 158 13.33 2.40 2.54
CA TRP A 158 12.62 3.42 3.33
C TRP A 158 12.37 4.68 2.51
N TYR A 159 11.16 5.21 2.62
CA TYR A 159 10.74 6.43 1.95
C TYR A 159 10.16 7.41 2.97
N SER A 160 10.35 8.71 2.72
CA SER A 160 9.73 9.74 3.55
C SER A 160 8.30 10.01 3.11
N ILE A 161 7.47 10.36 4.07
CA ILE A 161 6.06 10.67 3.85
C ILE A 161 5.66 11.70 4.89
N GLN A 162 4.78 12.61 4.52
CA GLN A 162 4.06 13.46 5.46
C GLN A 162 2.59 13.23 5.21
N TYR A 163 1.77 13.13 6.25
CA TYR A 163 0.33 13.00 6.07
C TYR A 163 -0.46 13.54 7.26
N GLU A 164 -1.69 13.92 6.98
CA GLU A 164 -2.71 14.29 7.94
C GLU A 164 -3.98 13.52 7.59
N CYS A 165 -4.56 12.87 8.59
CA CYS A 165 -5.79 12.11 8.46
C CYS A 165 -6.76 12.56 9.54
N ALA A 166 -7.88 13.16 9.13
CA ALA A 166 -8.97 13.53 10.03
C ALA A 166 -10.09 12.49 9.93
N VAL A 167 -10.57 12.04 11.08
CA VAL A 167 -11.70 11.11 11.20
C VAL A 167 -12.87 11.77 11.92
N ASP A 168 -14.03 11.14 11.83
CA ASP A 168 -15.19 11.53 12.64
C ASP A 168 -14.99 11.26 14.14
N THR A 169 -15.92 11.78 14.94
CA THR A 169 -15.88 11.65 16.40
C THR A 169 -15.75 10.20 16.86
N ASP A 170 -16.39 9.27 16.15
CA ASP A 170 -16.43 7.87 16.52
C ASP A 170 -15.30 7.03 15.91
N ALA A 171 -14.42 7.64 15.10
CA ALA A 171 -13.36 6.96 14.36
C ALA A 171 -13.90 5.78 13.53
N THR A 172 -14.97 6.05 12.76
CA THR A 172 -15.64 5.12 11.85
C THR A 172 -15.46 5.50 10.38
N LYS A 173 -15.11 6.75 10.08
CA LYS A 173 -14.91 7.25 8.72
C LYS A 173 -13.83 8.33 8.66
N ILE A 174 -13.18 8.43 7.50
CA ILE A 174 -12.22 9.50 7.21
C ILE A 174 -12.98 10.68 6.63
N LEU A 175 -12.78 11.86 7.22
CA LEU A 175 -13.38 13.13 6.78
C LEU A 175 -12.48 13.85 5.77
N SER A 176 -11.18 13.86 6.02
CA SER A 176 -10.19 14.46 5.12
C SER A 176 -8.86 13.73 5.21
N PHE A 177 -8.13 13.74 4.11
CA PHE A 177 -6.81 13.14 4.03
C PHE A 177 -5.90 14.01 3.18
N ALA A 178 -4.73 14.30 3.68
CA ALA A 178 -3.70 15.04 2.97
C ALA A 178 -2.39 14.30 3.11
N PHE A 179 -1.62 14.20 2.04
CA PHE A 179 -0.32 13.56 2.13
C PHE A 179 0.66 14.10 1.10
N LYS A 180 1.94 14.01 1.44
CA LYS A 180 3.04 14.34 0.55
C LYS A 180 4.03 13.19 0.52
N PHE A 181 4.06 12.50 -0.61
CA PHE A 181 5.07 11.48 -0.88
C PHE A 181 6.46 12.12 -1.00
N GLY A 182 7.40 11.62 -0.22
CA GLY A 182 8.79 12.01 -0.27
C GLY A 182 9.66 10.99 -1.01
N GLY A 183 10.95 11.26 -1.09
CA GLY A 183 11.91 10.39 -1.76
C GLY A 183 12.38 9.21 -0.91
N LEU A 184 13.27 8.42 -1.49
CA LEU A 184 14.07 7.44 -0.77
C LEU A 184 14.82 8.12 0.39
N ILE A 185 14.77 7.53 1.57
CA ILE A 185 15.54 7.98 2.73
C ILE A 185 16.93 7.33 2.64
N PRO A 186 18.02 8.09 2.45
CA PRO A 186 19.37 7.53 2.50
C PRO A 186 19.71 7.08 3.92
N ARG A 187 20.54 6.05 4.06
CA ARG A 187 21.00 5.53 5.37
C ARG A 187 21.56 6.60 6.30
N SER A 188 22.27 7.60 5.75
CA SER A 188 22.80 8.74 6.52
C SER A 188 21.72 9.56 7.24
N GLN A 189 20.45 9.46 6.84
CA GLN A 189 19.33 10.16 7.44
C GLN A 189 18.46 9.28 8.37
N TYR A 190 18.76 8.00 8.54
CA TYR A 190 17.91 7.07 9.32
C TYR A 190 17.66 7.53 10.76
N ALA A 191 18.66 8.14 11.40
CA ALA A 191 18.54 8.70 12.74
C ALA A 191 17.45 9.78 12.82
N LYS A 192 17.35 10.66 11.80
CA LYS A 192 16.31 11.71 11.73
C LYS A 192 14.91 11.11 11.68
N TYR A 193 14.74 10.02 10.93
CA TYR A 193 13.44 9.35 10.77
C TYR A 193 13.15 8.29 11.82
N LYS A 194 14.00 8.14 12.85
CA LYS A 194 13.87 7.11 13.90
C LYS A 194 13.79 5.68 13.33
N ILE A 195 14.50 5.44 12.23
CA ILE A 195 14.65 4.10 11.64
C ILE A 195 15.71 3.35 12.46
N ARG A 196 15.38 2.13 12.88
CA ARG A 196 16.32 1.17 13.47
C ARG A 196 16.49 0.04 12.46
N GLU A 197 17.73 -0.37 12.23
CA GLU A 197 18.06 -1.53 11.39
C GLU A 197 17.93 -2.84 12.16
#